data_AF-A0A822XAC0-F1
#
_entry.id   AF-A0A822XAC0-F1
#
_cell.length_a   1.000
_cell.length_b   1.000
_cell.length_c   1.000
_cell.angle_alpha   90.00
_cell.angle_beta   90.00
_cell.angle_gamma   90.00
#
_symmetry.space_group_name_H-M   'P 1'
#
loop_
_entity.id
_entity.type
_entity.pdbx_description
1 polymer ?
#
loop_
_entity_poly.entity_id
_entity_poly.type
_entity_poly.pdbx_seq_one_letter_code
_entity_poly.pdbx_strand_id
1 'polypeptide(L)' 'MGAGPGGGNAALQCARKGLSTLIIEDHSEIGTPVHCGECISDEAVANLNLQLPEEVISKRVNGIRVIFPDGTEK' A
#
# COMPACT_ATOMS: atom_id res chain seq x y z
N MET A 1 -12.32 -0.07 -11.06
CA MET A 1 -11.39 0.36 -12.12
C MET A 1 -10.08 0.74 -11.46
N GLY A 2 -8.97 0.15 -11.89
CA GLY A 2 -7.65 0.23 -11.25
C GLY A 2 -7.49 -0.78 -10.11
N ALA A 3 -6.37 -1.49 -10.09
CA ALA A 3 -5.99 -2.49 -9.09
C ALA A 3 -4.83 -2.06 -8.18
N GLY A 4 -4.45 -0.77 -8.21
CA GLY A 4 -3.55 -0.19 -7.21
C GLY A 4 -4.16 -0.16 -5.79
N PRO A 5 -3.42 0.35 -4.78
CA PRO A 5 -3.81 0.23 -3.37
C PRO A 5 -5.23 0.70 -3.04
N GLY A 6 -5.67 1.82 -3.62
CA GLY A 6 -7.02 2.34 -3.43
C GLY A 6 -8.10 1.44 -4.04
N GLY A 7 -7.95 1.07 -5.31
CA GLY A 7 -8.90 0.23 -6.04
C GLY A 7 -8.94 -1.21 -5.53
N GLY A 8 -7.78 -1.79 -5.25
CA GLY A 8 -7.63 -3.11 -4.65
C GLY A 8 -8.25 -3.18 -3.26
N ASN A 9 -8.00 -2.20 -2.39
CA ASN A 9 -8.66 -2.16 -1.08
C ASN A 9 -10.18 -1.96 -1.21
N ALA A 10 -10.66 -1.07 -2.08
CA ALA A 10 -12.09 -0.90 -2.30
C ALA A 10 -12.76 -2.21 -2.73
N ALA A 11 -12.17 -2.91 -3.70
CA ALA A 11 -12.66 -4.21 -4.16
C ALA A 11 -12.63 -5.26 -3.04
N LEU A 12 -11.55 -5.31 -2.25
CA LEU A 12 -11.43 -6.21 -1.10
C LEU A 12 -12.54 -5.96 -0.07
N GLN A 13 -12.82 -4.71 0.29
CA GLN A 13 -13.89 -4.41 1.25
C GLN A 13 -15.28 -4.73 0.70
N CYS A 14 -15.54 -4.51 -0.60
CA CYS A 14 -16.79 -4.93 -1.25
C CYS A 14 -16.96 -6.46 -1.18
N ALA A 15 -15.92 -7.21 -1.53
CA ALA A 15 -15.92 -8.68 -1.45
C ALA A 15 -16.14 -9.19 -0.02
N ARG A 16 -15.48 -8.60 0.99
CA ARG A 16 -15.69 -8.91 2.42
C ARG A 16 -17.14 -8.70 2.88
N LYS A 17 -17.87 -7.79 2.24
CA LYS A 17 -19.30 -7.53 2.50
C LYS A 17 -20.25 -8.45 1.72
N GLY A 18 -19.73 -9.44 1.00
CA GLY A 18 -20.52 -10.39 0.22
C GLY A 18 -21.04 -9.84 -1.10
N LEU A 19 -20.48 -8.75 -1.60
CA LEU A 19 -20.88 -8.17 -2.88
C LEU A 19 -20.14 -8.86 -4.03
N SER A 20 -20.86 -9.16 -5.11
CA SER A 20 -20.25 -9.55 -6.39
C SER A 20 -19.42 -8.37 -6.91
N THR A 21 -18.11 -8.53 -6.95
CA THR A 21 -17.15 -7.44 -7.18
C THR A 21 -16.22 -7.80 -8.32
N LEU A 22 -16.09 -6.89 -9.29
CA LEU A 22 -15.15 -6.99 -10.40
C LEU A 22 -14.13 -5.84 -10.31
N ILE A 23 -12.85 -6.17 -10.47
CA ILE A 23 -11.76 -5.21 -10.63
C ILE A 23 -11.19 -5.34 -12.06
N ILE A 24 -10.84 -4.22 -12.65
CA ILE A 24 -10.28 -4.13 -14.00
C ILE A 24 -9.04 -3.24 -13.91
N GLU A 25 -7.92 -3.73 -14.41
CA GLU A 25 -6.61 -3.07 -14.47
C GLU A 25 -6.21 -2.93 -15.93
N ASP A 26 -5.65 -1.79 -16.32
CA ASP A 26 -5.22 -1.54 -17.69
C ASP A 26 -3.80 -2.05 -17.95
N HIS A 27 -2.96 -2.12 -16.92
CA HIS A 27 -1.62 -2.69 -17.01
C HIS A 27 -1.66 -4.20 -17.20
N SER A 28 -0.70 -4.73 -17.97
CA SER A 28 -0.54 -6.17 -18.19
C SER A 28 -0.22 -6.95 -16.92
N GLU A 29 0.38 -6.28 -15.94
CA GLU A 29 0.72 -6.82 -14.63
C GLU A 29 0.35 -5.80 -13.55
N ILE A 30 -0.36 -6.26 -12.51
CA ILE A 30 -0.80 -5.40 -11.41
C ILE A 30 0.42 -4.95 -10.60
N GLY A 31 0.57 -3.64 -10.42
CA GLY A 31 1.64 -3.06 -9.59
C GLY A 31 2.98 -2.85 -10.32
N THR A 32 3.06 -3.20 -11.61
CA THR A 32 4.26 -3.01 -12.43
C THR A 32 4.01 -1.99 -13.55
N PRO A 33 4.96 -1.06 -13.81
CA PRO A 33 6.17 -0.77 -13.04
C PRO A 33 5.87 -0.05 -11.71
N VAL A 34 6.78 -0.21 -10.75
CA VAL A 34 6.66 0.44 -9.44
C VAL A 34 6.98 1.94 -9.55
N HIS A 35 6.04 2.77 -9.09
CA HIS A 35 6.16 4.23 -9.02
C HIS A 35 5.83 4.75 -7.62
N CYS A 36 6.35 4.09 -6.59
CA CYS A 36 6.12 4.40 -5.19
C CYS A 36 7.43 4.25 -4.41
N GLY A 37 7.57 4.96 -3.28
CA GLY A 37 8.62 4.70 -2.29
C GLY A 37 8.31 3.54 -1.34
N GLU A 38 7.16 2.89 -1.53
CA GLU A 38 6.74 1.62 -0.92
C GLU A 38 6.58 1.59 0.62
N CYS A 39 6.83 2.71 1.29
CA CYS A 39 6.68 2.81 2.74
C CYS A 39 5.20 2.93 3.14
N ILE A 40 4.74 2.04 4.01
CA ILE A 40 3.42 2.07 4.66
C ILE A 40 3.59 1.82 6.17
N SER A 41 2.79 2.48 7.01
CA SER A 41 2.84 2.27 8.46
C SER A 41 2.10 1.01 8.88
N ASP A 42 2.57 0.36 9.94
CA ASP A 42 1.86 -0.77 10.55
C ASP A 42 0.44 -0.37 11.00
N GLU A 43 0.25 0.89 11.43
CA GLU A 43 -1.06 1.47 11.75
C GLU A 43 -2.02 1.45 10.55
N ALA A 44 -1.54 1.78 9.34
CA ALA A 44 -2.39 1.72 8.14
C ALA A 44 -2.75 0.27 7.79
N VAL A 45 -1.80 -0.66 7.93
CA VAL A 45 -2.04 -2.10 7.71
C VAL A 45 -3.10 -2.64 8.68
N ALA A 46 -2.99 -2.28 9.96
CA ALA A 46 -3.96 -2.66 10.99
C ALA A 46 -5.35 -2.08 10.71
N ASN A 47 -5.43 -0.78 10.38
CA ASN A 47 -6.71 -0.11 10.07
C ASN A 47 -7.42 -0.71 8.85
N LEU A 48 -6.68 -1.25 7.88
CA LEU A 48 -7.24 -1.92 6.71
C LEU A 48 -7.57 -3.41 6.96
N ASN A 49 -7.27 -3.93 8.15
CA ASN A 49 -7.33 -5.34 8.50
C ASN A 49 -6.59 -6.20 7.47
N LEU A 50 -5.37 -5.81 7.13
CA LEU A 50 -4.51 -6.54 6.19
C LEU A 50 -3.50 -7.40 6.96
N GLN A 51 -3.23 -8.58 6.42
CA GLN A 51 -2.09 -9.40 6.80
C GLN A 51 -1.13 -9.39 5.63
N LEU A 52 0.03 -8.76 5.80
CA LEU A 52 1.05 -8.70 4.75
C LEU A 52 1.89 -9.98 4.79
N PRO A 53 2.00 -10.72 3.68
CA PRO A 53 2.97 -11.81 3.57
C PRO A 53 4.41 -11.31 3.81
N GLU A 54 5.28 -12.13 4.37
CA GLU A 54 6.65 -11.71 4.67
C GLU A 54 7.44 -11.43 3.38
N GLU A 55 7.16 -12.17 2.32
CA GLU A 55 7.80 -12.03 1.01
C GLU A 55 7.53 -10.68 0.32
N VAL A 56 6.49 -9.94 0.72
CA VAL A 56 6.21 -8.60 0.15
C VAL A 56 6.85 -7.47 0.97
N ILE A 57 7.52 -7.79 2.08
CA ILE A 57 8.13 -6.80 2.96
C ILE A 57 9.64 -6.78 2.73
N SER A 58 10.10 -5.78 1.99
CA SER A 58 11.54 -5.62 1.72
C SER A 58 12.33 -5.20 2.97
N LYS A 59 11.73 -4.36 3.84
CA LYS A 59 12.40 -3.84 5.03
C LYS A 59 11.41 -3.32 6.08
N ARG A 60 11.63 -3.67 7.35
CA ARG A 60 10.98 -3.04 8.51
C ARG A 60 11.74 -1.77 8.91
N VAL A 61 11.01 -0.70 9.23
CA VAL A 61 11.57 0.60 9.64
C VAL A 61 10.88 1.09 10.91
N ASN A 62 11.63 1.75 11.80
CA ASN A 62 11.12 2.20 13.10
C ASN A 62 10.72 3.68 13.11
N GLY A 63 10.95 4.41 12.01
CA GLY A 63 10.66 5.84 11.93
C GLY A 63 11.34 6.52 10.75
N ILE A 64 11.24 7.85 10.73
CA ILE A 64 11.80 8.70 9.70
C ILE A 64 12.77 9.72 10.32
N ARG A 65 13.81 10.09 9.56
CA ARG A 65 14.68 11.23 9.89
C ARG A 65 14.45 12.33 8.87
N VAL A 66 14.14 13.53 9.35
CA VAL A 66 14.03 14.73 8.52
C VAL A 66 15.39 15.44 8.52
N ILE A 67 15.90 15.76 7.33
CA ILE A 67 17.16 16.49 7.14
C ILE A 67 16.83 17.79 6.41
N PHE A 68 17.11 18.92 7.05
CA PHE A 68 16.88 20.23 6.44
C PHE A 68 18.06 20.63 5.52
N PRO A 69 17.80 21.33 4.40
CA PRO A 69 18.86 21.70 3.45
C PRO A 69 19.97 22.58 4.02
N ASP A 70 19.66 23.34 5.08
CA ASP A 70 20.58 24.23 5.80
C ASP A 70 21.32 23.55 6.96
N GLY A 71 21.03 22.27 7.22
CA GLY A 71 21.62 21.51 8.32
C GLY A 71 21.00 21.78 9.70
N THR A 72 19.92 22.56 9.79
CA THR A 72 19.23 22.81 11.07
C THR A 72 18.65 21.49 11.61
N GLU A 73 18.80 21.24 12.92
CA GLU A 73 18.18 20.10 13.59
C GLU A 73 16.76 20.45 14.08
N LYS A 74 15.88 19.46 14.16
CA LYS A 74 14.51 19.61 14.68
C LYS A 74 14.45 19.28 16.17
#